data_AF-A0A3D4AHR9-F1
#
_entry.id   AF-A0A3D4AHR9-F1
#
_cell.length_a   1.000
_cell.length_b   1.000
_cell.length_c   1.000
_cell.angle_alpha   90.00
_cell.angle_beta   90.00
_cell.angle_gamma   90.00
#
_symmetry.space_group_name_H-M   'P 1'
#
loop_
_entity.id
_entity.type
_entity.pdbx_description
1 polymer ?
#
loop_
_entity_poly.entity_id
_entity_poly.type
_entity_poly.pdbx_seq_one_letter_code
_entity_poly.pdbx_strand_id
1 'polypeptide(L)'
;MLQTQTVEPGTLSLLKTLMYVPVLKQSYLVGGTALSLLYGHRISIDLDLFYHDDLDKTAIIQSLTNLFKIDFDYRGNPNSLGIFCNIRNEKLTL
;
A
#
# COMPACT_ATOMS: atom_id res chain seq x y z
N MET A 1 -1.91 1.59 21.52
CA MET A 1 -2.63 2.29 20.43
C MET A 1 -1.61 2.61 19.34
N LEU A 2 -2.00 2.61 18.05
CA LEU A 2 -1.07 2.93 16.96
C LEU A 2 -0.67 4.40 16.98
N GLN A 3 0.59 4.69 16.65
CA GLN A 3 1.19 6.03 16.59
C GLN A 3 0.88 6.69 15.24
N THR A 4 -0.39 6.96 14.95
CA THR A 4 -0.83 7.46 13.63
C THR A 4 -0.24 8.81 13.25
N GLN A 5 0.24 9.61 14.22
CA GLN A 5 0.93 10.87 13.99
C GLN A 5 2.29 10.71 13.29
N THR A 6 2.79 9.48 13.17
CA THR A 6 4.07 9.19 12.52
C THR A 6 3.94 8.70 11.08
N VAL A 7 2.73 8.73 10.54
CA VAL A 7 2.47 8.46 9.12
C VAL A 7 1.94 9.74 8.53
N GLU A 8 2.47 10.13 7.37
CA GLU A 8 2.00 11.32 6.67
C GLU A 8 0.47 11.22 6.41
N PRO A 9 -0.29 12.31 6.59
CA PRO A 9 -1.76 12.27 6.51
C PRO A 9 -2.35 11.66 5.23
N GLY A 10 -1.79 11.96 4.07
CA GLY A 10 -2.10 11.36 2.77
C GLY A 10 -1.80 9.86 2.75
N THR A 11 -0.60 9.45 3.16
CA THR A 11 -0.23 8.02 3.28
C THR A 11 -1.18 7.26 4.22
N LEU A 12 -1.53 7.85 5.38
CA LEU A 12 -2.43 7.22 6.35
C LEU A 12 -3.86 7.08 5.81
N SER A 13 -4.33 8.11 5.09
CA SER A 13 -5.64 8.09 4.41
C SER A 13 -5.69 7.00 3.33
N LEU A 14 -4.61 6.88 2.55
CA LEU A 14 -4.47 5.82 1.56
C LEU A 14 -4.46 4.44 2.22
N LEU A 15 -3.65 4.23 3.26
CA LEU A 15 -3.58 2.98 4.01
C LEU A 15 -4.97 2.55 4.50
N LYS A 16 -5.71 3.46 5.13
CA LYS A 16 -7.08 3.19 5.60
C LYS A 16 -7.99 2.76 4.45
N THR A 17 -7.87 3.40 3.29
CA THR A 17 -8.65 3.04 2.09
C THR A 17 -8.28 1.64 1.60
N LEU A 18 -6.98 1.33 1.50
CA LEU A 18 -6.47 0.04 1.04
C LEU A 18 -6.93 -1.12 1.93
N MET A 19 -7.06 -0.91 3.24
CA MET A 19 -7.53 -1.95 4.17
C MET A 19 -8.98 -2.40 3.92
N TYR A 20 -9.78 -1.63 3.19
CA TYR A 20 -11.14 -2.00 2.80
C TYR A 20 -11.24 -2.61 1.40
N VAL A 21 -10.13 -2.71 0.67
CA VAL A 21 -10.13 -3.27 -0.69
C VAL A 21 -10.15 -4.80 -0.60
N PRO A 22 -11.17 -5.49 -1.15
CA PRO A 22 -11.33 -6.94 -0.96
C PRO A 22 -10.12 -7.77 -1.41
N VAL A 23 -9.52 -7.41 -2.55
CA VAL A 23 -8.34 -8.12 -3.08
C VAL A 23 -7.10 -7.94 -2.20
N LEU A 24 -7.04 -6.89 -1.36
CA LEU A 24 -5.94 -6.60 -0.44
C LEU A 24 -6.15 -7.17 0.97
N LYS A 25 -7.27 -7.84 1.23
CA LYS A 25 -7.62 -8.30 2.59
C LYS A 25 -6.61 -9.28 3.21
N GLN A 26 -5.92 -10.05 2.36
CA GLN A 26 -4.90 -11.02 2.78
C GLN A 26 -3.48 -10.42 2.81
N SER A 27 -3.37 -9.11 2.60
CA SER A 27 -2.10 -8.41 2.67
C SER A 27 -1.85 -7.86 4.08
N TYR A 28 -0.59 -7.70 4.43
CA TYR A 28 -0.14 -7.18 5.71
C TYR A 28 0.75 -5.96 5.49
N LEU A 29 0.51 -4.89 6.26
CA LEU A 29 1.44 -3.77 6.31
C LEU A 29 2.73 -4.22 6.97
N VAL A 30 3.85 -4.06 6.28
CA VAL A 30 5.18 -4.44 6.75
C VAL A 30 6.13 -3.24 6.69
N GLY A 31 7.42 -3.50 6.89
CA GLY A 31 8.47 -2.52 6.67
C GLY A 31 8.46 -1.35 7.66
N GLY A 32 8.95 -0.21 7.17
CA GLY A 32 9.17 0.98 7.99
C GLY A 32 7.90 1.57 8.58
N THR A 33 6.80 1.52 7.82
CA THR A 33 5.51 2.10 8.19
C THR A 33 4.80 1.31 9.28
N ALA A 34 4.89 -0.03 9.22
CA ALA A 34 4.41 -0.87 10.31
C ALA A 34 5.17 -0.54 11.62
N LEU A 35 6.50 -0.43 11.54
CA LEU A 35 7.33 -0.10 12.70
C LEU A 35 7.11 1.34 13.20
N SER A 36 6.81 2.30 12.31
CA SER A 36 6.47 3.67 12.73
C SER A 36 5.15 3.69 13.48
N LEU A 37 4.12 3.02 12.98
CA LEU A 37 2.83 2.90 13.66
C LEU A 37 2.92 2.18 15.00
N LEU A 38 3.82 1.19 15.14
CA LEU A 38 4.00 0.45 16.40
C LEU A 38 4.80 1.24 17.43
N TYR A 39 5.94 1.81 17.04
CA TYR A 39 6.92 2.39 17.97
C TYR A 39 6.94 3.93 17.99
N GLY A 40 6.32 4.58 17.01
CA GLY A 40 6.35 6.04 16.88
C GLY A 40 7.73 6.61 16.58
N HIS A 41 8.64 5.78 16.05
CA HIS A 41 10.08 6.06 16.04
C HIS A 41 10.54 7.06 14.97
N ARG A 42 9.74 7.29 13.91
CA ARG A 42 10.02 8.24 12.83
C ARG A 42 8.79 8.51 11.97
N ILE A 43 8.79 9.60 11.20
CA ILE A 43 7.82 9.82 10.13
C ILE A 43 8.04 8.83 8.98
N SER A 44 6.97 8.25 8.44
CA SER A 44 6.96 7.41 7.23
C SER A 44 5.94 7.93 6.23
N ILE A 45 6.26 7.75 4.94
CA ILE A 45 5.58 8.34 3.78
C ILE A 45 5.33 7.31 2.66
N ASP A 46 5.54 6.03 2.97
CA ASP A 46 5.52 4.91 2.04
C ASP A 46 4.68 3.76 2.60
N LEU A 47 4.16 2.91 1.71
CA LEU A 47 3.40 1.72 2.09
C LEU A 47 3.99 0.49 1.41
N ASP A 48 4.30 -0.52 2.22
CA ASP A 48 4.68 -1.85 1.76
C ASP A 48 3.68 -2.87 2.30
N LEU A 49 2.98 -3.56 1.41
CA LEU A 49 1.99 -4.59 1.72
C LEU A 49 2.50 -5.95 1.25
N PHE A 50 2.55 -6.96 2.12
CA PHE A 50 2.99 -8.29 1.73
C PHE A 50 1.82 -9.27 1.77
N TYR A 51 1.75 -10.14 0.77
CA TYR A 51 0.82 -11.27 0.78
C TYR A 51 1.47 -12.50 1.40
N HIS A 52 0.65 -13.30 2.09
CA HIS A 52 1.07 -14.62 2.56
C HIS A 52 1.03 -15.66 1.43
N ASP A 53 0.02 -15.56 0.56
CA ASP A 53 -0.24 -16.48 -0.54
C ASP A 53 0.15 -15.88 -1.90
N ASP A 54 -0.14 -16.60 -2.99
CA ASP A 54 0.10 -16.13 -4.36
C ASP A 54 -0.59 -14.78 -4.64
N LEU A 55 0.19 -13.85 -5.15
CA LEU A 55 -0.24 -12.52 -5.53
C LEU A 55 -0.93 -12.55 -6.91
N ASP A 56 -2.25 -12.43 -6.96
CA ASP A 56 -2.97 -12.19 -8.22
C ASP A 56 -2.79 -10.74 -8.68
N LYS A 57 -1.68 -10.51 -9.39
CA LYS A 57 -1.28 -9.18 -9.87
C LYS A 57 -2.34 -8.57 -10.77
N THR A 58 -2.96 -9.37 -11.64
CA THR A 58 -3.95 -8.88 -12.59
C THR A 58 -5.19 -8.38 -11.87
N ALA A 59 -5.72 -9.16 -10.93
CA ALA A 59 -6.88 -8.74 -10.13
C ALA A 59 -6.59 -7.49 -9.29
N ILE A 60 -5.40 -7.40 -8.69
CA ILE A 60 -5.00 -6.25 -7.87
C ILE A 60 -4.87 -4.99 -8.73
N ILE A 61 -4.11 -5.06 -9.84
CA ILE A 61 -3.93 -3.92 -10.74
C ILE A 61 -5.28 -3.45 -11.27
N GLN A 62 -6.16 -4.36 -11.70
CA GLN A 62 -7.50 -4.00 -12.16
C GLN A 62 -8.35 -3.35 -11.06
N SER A 63 -8.34 -3.91 -9.84
CA SER A 63 -9.09 -3.36 -8.72
C SER A 63 -8.60 -1.97 -8.32
N LEU A 64 -7.28 -1.76 -8.26
CA LEU A 64 -6.68 -0.46 -7.92
C LEU A 64 -6.91 0.56 -9.03
N THR A 65 -6.79 0.16 -10.30
CA THR A 65 -7.10 1.01 -11.46
C THR A 65 -8.55 1.47 -11.42
N ASN A 66 -9.49 0.57 -11.11
CA ASN A 66 -10.92 0.92 -11.04
C ASN A 66 -11.24 1.85 -9.86
N LEU A 67 -10.58 1.65 -8.72
CA LEU A 67 -10.82 2.41 -7.50
C LEU A 67 -10.25 3.82 -7.56
N PHE A 68 -9.01 3.96 -8.03
CA PHE A 68 -8.27 5.22 -8.01
C PHE A 68 -8.24 5.92 -9.38
N LYS A 69 -8.60 5.23 -10.46
CA LYS A 69 -8.75 5.79 -11.82
C LYS A 69 -7.47 6.54 -12.25
N ILE A 70 -7.58 7.85 -12.47
CA ILE A 70 -6.49 8.72 -12.90
C ILE A 70 -5.39 8.88 -11.85
N ASP A 71 -5.68 8.59 -10.58
CA ASP A 71 -4.73 8.73 -9.49
C ASP A 71 -3.79 7.51 -9.38
N PHE A 72 -4.02 6.44 -10.16
CA PHE A 72 -3.23 5.21 -10.14
C PHE A 72 -2.19 5.20 -11.25
N ASP A 73 -0.92 5.15 -10.85
CA ASP A 73 0.23 5.06 -11.75
C ASP A 73 1.00 3.77 -11.49
N TYR A 74 0.79 2.76 -12.33
CA TYR A 74 1.52 1.49 -12.26
C TYR A 74 2.92 1.64 -12.88
N ARG A 75 3.96 1.41 -12.07
CA ARG A 75 5.38 1.54 -12.46
C ARG A 75 6.13 0.21 -12.52
N GLY A 76 5.44 -0.92 -12.32
CA GLY A 76 6.04 -2.24 -12.30
C GLY A 76 6.30 -2.82 -13.69
N ASN A 77 7.21 -3.79 -13.75
CA ASN A 77 7.35 -4.68 -14.90
C ASN A 77 6.39 -5.86 -14.71
N PRO A 78 5.63 -6.32 -15.73
CA PRO A 78 4.82 -7.53 -15.61
C PRO A 78 5.56 -8.75 -15.02
N ASN A 79 6.88 -8.83 -15.21
CA ASN A 79 7.74 -9.90 -14.72
C ASN A 79 8.38 -9.63 -13.35
N SER A 80 8.14 -8.48 -12.71
CA SER A 80 8.66 -8.22 -11.36
C SER A 80 8.00 -9.11 -10.33
N LEU A 81 8.71 -9.46 -9.25
CA LEU A 81 8.18 -10.30 -8.17
C LEU A 81 6.95 -9.65 -7.50
N GLY A 82 6.98 -8.34 -7.29
CA GLY A 82 5.88 -7.54 -6.73
C GLY A 82 5.25 -6.55 -7.71
N ILE A 83 4.34 -5.73 -7.19
CA ILE A 83 3.63 -4.62 -7.84
C ILE A 83 4.19 -3.31 -7.28
N PHE A 84 4.66 -2.44 -8.17
CA PHE A 84 5.13 -1.10 -7.80
C PHE A 84 4.19 -0.08 -8.42
N CYS A 85 3.54 0.74 -7.60
CA CYS A 85 2.63 1.77 -8.07
C CYS A 85 2.65 3.00 -7.19
N ASN A 86 2.24 4.14 -7.76
CA ASN A 86 1.95 5.35 -7.01
C ASN A 86 0.44 5.61 -7.02
N ILE A 87 -0.08 6.05 -5.89
CA ILE A 87 -1.48 6.48 -5.75
C ILE A 87 -1.47 7.87 -5.14
N ARG A 88 -1.94 8.89 -5.87
CA ARG A 88 -1.96 10.29 -5.36
C ARG A 88 -0.60 10.80 -4.85
N ASN A 89 0.49 10.44 -5.55
CA ASN A 89 1.89 10.68 -5.18
C ASN A 89 2.43 9.86 -3.99
N GLU A 90 1.61 9.04 -3.35
CA GLU A 90 2.06 8.09 -2.33
C GLU A 90 2.61 6.82 -2.99
N LYS A 91 3.74 6.33 -2.50
CA LYS A 91 4.35 5.10 -3.01
C LYS A 91 3.72 3.88 -2.33
N LEU A 92 3.27 2.92 -3.15
CA LEU A 92 2.77 1.62 -2.71
C LEU A 92 3.56 0.49 -3.38
N THR A 93 4.10 -0.41 -2.56
CA THR A 93 4.69 -1.67 -2.98
C THR A 93 3.83 -2.83 -2.50
N LEU A 94 3.51 -3.78 -3.38
CA LEU A 94 2.91 -5.07 -3.02
C LEU A 94 3.76 -6.27 -3.48
#